data_AF-A0A937TN94-F1
#
_entry.id   AF-A0A937TN94-F1
#
_cell.length_a   1.000
_cell.length_b   1.000
_cell.length_c   1.000
_cell.angle_alpha   90.00
_cell.angle_beta   90.00
_cell.angle_gamma   90.00
#
_symmetry.space_group_name_H-M   'P 1'
#
loop_
_entity.id
_entity.type
_entity.pdbx_description
1 polymer ?
#
loop_
_entity_poly.entity_id
_entity_poly.type
_entity_poly.pdbx_seq_one_letter_code
_entity_poly.pdbx_strand_id
1 'polypeptide(L)'
;MKRFTTVLAAMLIPFLSMASEADLVIPELTATQNNLLYLGFIICFLGLLFGWYQYAKVKKLRAHQSMLDVAQVIFETCKTYLIQQGKFLVILFVIIGLVIAFYFGYLQQNSFGGVLLILSWTVIGILGSYGVAWFGIRMNTLANSRMAFASLERKPLKLVNIPLNAGMSIGVALICVELIMMLIILLFVPREYAGASFIGFAIGESLGASALRIAGGIFTKIADIGSDLMKVVYGIKEDDPRNPGVIADCVGDNAGDSVGPTADGFETYGVTGVALIAFIV
;
A
#
# COMPACT_ATOMS: atom_id res chain seq x y z
N MET A 1 14.99 -39.27 23.63
CA MET A 1 15.15 -38.21 24.64
C MET A 1 16.26 -37.21 24.29
N LYS A 2 17.53 -37.58 24.13
CA LYS A 2 18.64 -36.63 23.89
C LYS A 2 18.49 -35.71 22.66
N ARG A 3 17.88 -36.20 21.56
CA ARG A 3 17.56 -35.38 20.36
C ARG A 3 16.41 -34.39 20.60
N PHE A 4 15.43 -34.77 21.40
CA PHE A 4 14.29 -33.91 21.70
C PHE A 4 14.71 -32.77 22.63
N THR A 5 15.57 -33.04 23.61
CA THR A 5 16.14 -32.02 24.50
C THR A 5 17.11 -31.09 23.79
N THR A 6 17.85 -31.55 22.77
CA THR A 6 18.72 -30.65 21.97
C THR A 6 17.93 -29.75 21.03
N VAL A 7 16.85 -30.26 20.42
CA VAL A 7 15.94 -29.42 19.61
C VAL A 7 15.21 -28.40 20.50
N LEU A 8 14.73 -28.81 21.67
CA LEU A 8 14.09 -27.91 22.63
C LEU A 8 15.07 -26.85 23.13
N ALA A 9 16.31 -27.23 23.44
CA ALA A 9 17.36 -26.30 23.82
C ALA A 9 17.68 -25.32 22.68
N ALA A 10 17.80 -25.80 21.44
CA ALA A 10 18.04 -24.95 20.27
C ALA A 10 16.90 -23.96 20.01
N MET A 11 15.65 -24.36 20.24
CA MET A 11 14.47 -23.48 20.16
C MET A 11 14.39 -22.45 21.30
N LEU A 12 15.07 -22.70 22.42
CA LEU A 12 15.11 -21.79 23.58
C LEU A 12 16.29 -20.80 23.53
N ILE A 13 17.31 -21.05 22.70
CA ILE A 13 18.47 -20.15 22.54
C ILE A 13 18.06 -18.71 22.14
N PRO A 14 17.10 -18.48 21.20
CA PRO A 14 16.68 -17.12 20.83
C PRO A 14 16.00 -16.36 21.98
N PHE A 15 15.26 -17.07 22.84
CA PHE A 15 14.63 -16.46 24.02
C PHE A 15 15.65 -16.04 25.08
N LEU A 16 16.80 -16.73 25.15
CA LEU A 16 17.89 -16.42 26.08
C LEU A 16 18.77 -15.28 25.58
N SER A 17 18.87 -15.05 24.27
CA SER A 17 19.75 -14.03 23.70
C SER A 17 19.22 -12.60 23.83
N MET A 18 17.95 -12.40 24.23
CA MET A 18 17.29 -11.09 24.35
C MET A 18 17.59 -10.13 23.19
N ALA A 19 17.81 -10.66 21.98
CA ALA A 19 18.16 -9.88 20.81
C ALA A 19 16.87 -9.39 20.15
N SER A 20 16.70 -8.07 20.02
CA SER A 20 15.57 -7.47 19.31
C SER A 20 16.02 -6.94 17.96
N GLU A 21 15.16 -7.04 16.95
CA GLU A 21 15.34 -6.33 15.66
C GLU A 21 15.40 -4.80 15.86
N ALA A 22 14.89 -4.30 17.01
CA ALA A 22 15.01 -2.90 17.38
C ALA A 22 16.45 -2.45 17.68
N ASP A 23 17.32 -3.38 18.08
CA ASP A 23 18.71 -3.10 18.48
C ASP A 23 19.69 -3.19 17.29
N LEU A 24 19.15 -3.19 16.06
CA LEU A 24 19.93 -3.37 14.84
C LEU A 24 20.87 -2.18 14.59
N VAL A 25 22.17 -2.42 14.66
CA VAL A 25 23.20 -1.40 14.39
C VAL A 25 23.54 -1.38 12.91
N ILE A 26 22.95 -0.45 12.17
CA ILE A 26 23.23 -0.31 10.73
C ILE A 26 24.75 -0.07 10.51
N PRO A 27 25.41 -0.87 9.66
CA PRO A 27 26.86 -0.81 9.46
C PRO A 27 27.28 0.52 8.85
N GLU A 28 28.53 0.91 9.09
CA GLU A 28 29.07 2.11 8.48
C GLU A 28 29.21 1.93 6.96
N LEU A 29 28.37 2.63 6.21
CA LEU A 29 28.43 2.62 4.75
C LEU A 29 29.67 3.37 4.26
N THR A 30 30.47 2.70 3.43
CA THR A 30 31.60 3.31 2.73
C THR A 30 31.12 4.42 1.77
N ALA A 31 32.01 5.35 1.41
CA ALA A 31 31.68 6.42 0.46
C ALA A 31 31.14 5.88 -0.88
N THR A 32 31.67 4.76 -1.36
CA THR A 32 31.20 4.09 -2.58
C THR A 32 29.78 3.55 -2.42
N GLN A 33 29.45 2.93 -1.27
CA GLN A 33 28.10 2.43 -1.00
C GLN A 33 27.09 3.58 -0.89
N ASN A 34 27.44 4.69 -0.23
CA ASN A 34 26.59 5.87 -0.17
C ASN A 34 26.30 6.43 -1.56
N ASN A 35 27.31 6.51 -2.45
CA ASN A 35 27.11 6.95 -3.83
C ASN A 35 26.16 6.04 -4.62
N LEU A 36 26.21 4.72 -4.39
CA LEU A 36 25.28 3.77 -5.01
C LEU A 36 23.83 3.99 -4.51
N LEU A 37 23.65 4.26 -3.21
CA LEU A 37 22.34 4.56 -2.65
C LEU A 37 21.78 5.90 -3.16
N TYR A 38 22.62 6.92 -3.33
CA TYR A 38 22.22 8.17 -3.97
C TYR A 38 21.80 7.99 -5.43
N LEU A 39 22.47 7.10 -6.16
CA LEU A 39 22.04 6.72 -7.52
C LEU A 39 20.67 6.02 -7.47
N GLY A 40 20.37 5.27 -6.42
CA GLY A 40 19.05 4.72 -6.14
C GLY A 40 17.92 5.76 -6.16
N PHE A 41 18.12 6.94 -5.56
CA PHE A 41 17.15 8.04 -5.64
C PHE A 41 16.89 8.50 -7.07
N ILE A 42 17.92 8.55 -7.92
CA ILE A 42 17.78 8.94 -9.33
C ILE A 42 16.93 7.89 -10.07
N ILE A 43 17.18 6.60 -9.85
CA ILE A 43 16.39 5.52 -10.45
C ILE A 43 14.93 5.62 -10.02
N CYS A 44 14.67 5.80 -8.72
CA CYS A 44 13.30 5.93 -8.21
C CYS A 44 12.60 7.16 -8.78
N PHE A 45 13.30 8.28 -8.90
CA PHE A 45 12.76 9.49 -9.52
C PHE A 45 12.40 9.28 -11.00
N LEU A 46 13.27 8.63 -11.78
CA LEU A 46 12.98 8.26 -13.17
C LEU A 46 11.78 7.29 -13.26
N GLY A 47 11.68 6.35 -12.31
CA GLY A 47 10.53 5.45 -12.20
C GLY A 47 9.22 6.21 -11.93
N LEU A 48 9.22 7.17 -11.01
CA LEU A 48 8.06 8.05 -10.77
C LEU A 48 7.67 8.85 -12.02
N LEU A 49 8.65 9.38 -12.76
CA LEU A 49 8.39 10.07 -14.03
C LEU A 49 7.79 9.13 -15.07
N PHE A 50 8.25 7.88 -15.15
CA PHE A 50 7.64 6.87 -16.02
C PHE A 50 6.21 6.54 -15.59
N GLY A 51 5.96 6.33 -14.29
CA GLY A 51 4.63 6.13 -13.74
C GLY A 51 3.69 7.27 -14.09
N TRP A 52 4.15 8.51 -13.93
CA TRP A 52 3.42 9.72 -14.31
C TRP A 52 3.19 9.84 -15.82
N TYR A 53 4.17 9.49 -16.64
CA TYR A 53 4.03 9.46 -18.09
C TYR A 53 2.91 8.51 -18.51
N GLN A 54 2.86 7.31 -17.92
CA GLN A 54 1.80 6.33 -18.19
C GLN A 54 0.42 6.82 -17.71
N TYR A 55 0.37 7.48 -16.55
CA TYR A 55 -0.83 8.18 -16.07
C TYR A 55 -1.32 9.22 -17.09
N ALA A 56 -0.42 10.09 -17.55
CA ALA A 56 -0.74 11.12 -18.53
C ALA A 56 -1.19 10.53 -19.88
N LYS A 57 -0.57 9.42 -20.31
CA LYS A 57 -0.93 8.69 -21.54
C LYS A 57 -2.35 8.14 -21.47
N VAL A 58 -2.71 7.47 -20.38
CA VAL A 58 -4.08 6.99 -20.17
C VAL A 58 -5.04 8.17 -20.08
N LYS A 59 -4.72 9.21 -19.29
CA LYS A 59 -5.57 10.41 -19.14
C LYS A 59 -5.92 11.07 -20.48
N LYS A 60 -5.00 11.08 -21.46
CA LYS A 60 -5.20 11.66 -22.80
C LYS A 60 -6.12 10.84 -23.72
N LEU A 61 -6.43 9.59 -23.40
CA LEU A 61 -7.36 8.79 -24.20
C LEU A 61 -8.76 9.40 -24.15
N ARG A 62 -9.45 9.36 -25.30
CA ARG A 62 -10.82 9.87 -25.44
C ARG A 62 -11.79 8.95 -24.70
N ALA A 63 -12.83 9.55 -24.13
CA ALA A 63 -13.97 8.85 -23.55
C ALA A 63 -15.25 9.63 -23.87
N HIS A 64 -16.38 8.93 -23.99
CA HIS A 64 -17.68 9.57 -24.19
C HIS A 64 -18.16 10.23 -22.89
N GLN A 65 -18.93 11.32 -22.99
CA GLN A 65 -19.40 12.07 -21.83
C GLN A 65 -20.17 11.20 -20.83
N SER A 66 -21.10 10.37 -21.31
CA SER A 66 -21.86 9.47 -20.43
C SER A 66 -20.99 8.49 -19.63
N MET A 67 -19.89 8.00 -20.21
CA MET A 67 -18.95 7.10 -19.53
C MET A 67 -18.09 7.85 -18.51
N LEU A 68 -17.77 9.12 -18.80
CA LEU A 68 -17.08 10.01 -17.85
C LEU A 68 -17.98 10.36 -16.67
N ASP A 69 -19.27 10.61 -16.91
CA ASP A 69 -20.24 10.93 -15.85
C ASP A 69 -20.38 9.76 -14.87
N VAL A 70 -20.53 8.53 -15.37
CA VAL A 70 -20.59 7.31 -14.53
C VAL A 70 -19.27 7.13 -13.75
N ALA A 71 -18.12 7.27 -14.42
CA ALA A 71 -16.84 7.14 -13.74
C ALA A 71 -16.61 8.23 -12.68
N GLN A 72 -17.17 9.43 -12.87
CA GLN A 72 -17.11 10.49 -11.87
C GLN A 72 -17.96 10.15 -10.64
N VAL A 73 -19.14 9.55 -10.82
CA VAL A 73 -19.97 9.07 -9.69
C VAL A 73 -19.25 7.97 -8.90
N ILE A 74 -18.65 7.01 -9.60
CA ILE A 74 -17.82 5.96 -8.97
C ILE A 74 -16.66 6.61 -8.20
N PHE A 75 -15.93 7.55 -8.83
CA PHE A 75 -14.80 8.23 -8.21
C PHE A 75 -15.19 9.02 -6.95
N GLU A 76 -16.27 9.80 -6.96
CA GLU A 76 -16.73 10.55 -5.78
C GLU A 76 -17.15 9.62 -4.63
N THR A 77 -17.73 8.47 -4.96
CA THR A 77 -18.10 7.45 -3.97
C THR A 77 -16.84 6.78 -3.38
N CYS A 78 -15.89 6.38 -4.23
CA CYS A 78 -14.58 5.88 -3.81
C CYS A 78 -13.81 6.88 -2.93
N LYS A 79 -13.85 8.17 -3.29
CA LYS A 79 -13.25 9.27 -2.52
C LYS A 79 -13.87 9.35 -1.13
N THR A 80 -15.20 9.28 -1.04
CA THR A 80 -15.93 9.27 0.23
C THR A 80 -15.56 8.05 1.07
N TYR A 81 -15.50 6.86 0.44
CA TYR A 81 -15.04 5.64 1.08
C TYR A 81 -13.62 5.79 1.66
N LEU A 82 -12.65 6.27 0.87
CA LEU A 82 -11.27 6.45 1.33
C LEU A 82 -11.16 7.46 2.47
N ILE A 83 -11.97 8.51 2.49
CA ILE A 83 -12.00 9.45 3.62
C ILE A 83 -12.48 8.75 4.90
N GLN A 84 -13.50 7.88 4.82
CA GLN A 84 -13.95 7.12 5.98
C GLN A 84 -12.90 6.09 6.42
N GLN A 85 -12.22 5.42 5.49
CA GLN A 85 -11.09 4.56 5.81
C GLN A 85 -9.95 5.32 6.49
N GLY A 86 -9.65 6.54 6.03
CA GLY A 86 -8.67 7.42 6.68
C GLY A 86 -9.02 7.72 8.13
N LYS A 87 -10.29 8.01 8.44
CA LYS A 87 -10.75 8.19 9.83
C LYS A 87 -10.60 6.91 10.66
N PHE A 88 -10.90 5.76 10.07
CA PHE A 88 -10.72 4.47 10.73
C PHE A 88 -9.24 4.17 11.01
N LEU A 89 -8.35 4.45 10.06
CA LEU A 89 -6.90 4.32 10.22
C LEU A 89 -6.36 5.21 11.34
N VAL A 90 -6.89 6.43 11.52
CA VAL A 90 -6.50 7.29 12.65
C VAL A 90 -6.83 6.64 14.00
N ILE A 91 -7.99 5.99 14.12
CA ILE A 91 -8.37 5.29 15.36
C ILE A 91 -7.40 4.12 15.62
N LEU A 92 -7.10 3.33 14.59
CA LEU A 92 -6.14 2.23 14.70
C LEU A 92 -4.73 2.73 15.05
N PHE A 93 -4.30 3.84 14.45
CA PHE A 93 -3.03 4.47 14.76
C PHE A 93 -2.95 4.91 16.22
N VAL A 94 -4.01 5.45 16.81
CA VAL A 94 -3.99 5.81 18.24
C VAL A 94 -3.77 4.58 19.10
N ILE A 95 -4.43 3.46 18.79
CA ILE A 95 -4.28 2.21 19.56
C ILE A 95 -2.86 1.66 19.43
N ILE A 96 -2.37 1.50 18.20
CA ILE A 96 -1.03 0.96 17.94
C ILE A 96 0.07 1.92 18.42
N GLY A 97 -0.13 3.22 18.22
CA GLY A 97 0.78 4.27 18.67
C GLY A 97 0.95 4.29 20.19
N LEU A 98 -0.11 4.03 20.97
CA LEU A 98 0.01 3.86 22.42
C LEU A 98 0.83 2.62 22.81
N VAL A 99 0.66 1.52 22.08
CA VAL A 99 1.44 0.29 22.31
C VAL A 99 2.92 0.52 21.97
N ILE A 100 3.21 1.14 20.83
CA ILE A 100 4.57 1.52 20.42
C ILE A 100 5.20 2.47 21.44
N ALA A 101 4.46 3.50 21.88
CA ALA A 101 4.94 4.47 22.87
C ALA A 101 5.24 3.80 24.22
N PHE A 102 4.40 2.86 24.67
CA PHE A 102 4.65 2.11 25.90
C PHE A 102 5.86 1.19 25.77
N TYR A 103 5.97 0.44 24.68
CA TYR A 103 7.08 -0.48 24.44
C TYR A 103 8.43 0.26 24.36
N PHE A 104 8.55 1.23 23.46
CA PHE A 104 9.82 1.93 23.27
C PHE A 104 10.12 2.94 24.39
N GLY A 105 9.10 3.58 24.96
CA GLY A 105 9.27 4.57 26.02
C GLY A 105 9.52 3.97 27.40
N TYR A 106 8.75 2.96 27.81
CA TYR A 106 8.84 2.41 29.16
C TYR A 106 9.71 1.13 29.23
N LEU A 107 9.55 0.19 28.31
CA LEU A 107 10.28 -1.09 28.36
C LEU A 107 11.72 -0.95 27.86
N GLN A 108 11.92 -0.34 26.69
CA GLN A 108 13.27 -0.12 26.15
C GLN A 108 13.97 1.14 26.70
N GLN A 109 13.27 1.98 27.46
CA GLN A 109 13.81 3.22 28.03
C GLN A 109 14.46 4.16 26.99
N ASN A 110 13.93 4.18 25.75
CA ASN A 110 14.44 5.08 24.74
C ASN A 110 14.11 6.54 25.08
N SER A 111 14.93 7.45 24.55
CA SER A 111 14.69 8.89 24.71
C SER A 111 13.31 9.26 24.15
N PHE A 112 12.65 10.25 24.76
CA PHE A 112 11.37 10.76 24.27
C PHE A 112 11.43 11.17 22.78
N GLY A 113 12.57 11.73 22.35
CA GLY A 113 12.83 12.06 20.95
C GLY A 113 12.88 10.84 20.03
N GLY A 114 13.49 9.73 20.48
CA GLY A 114 13.51 8.47 19.73
C GLY A 114 12.13 7.85 19.55
N VAL A 115 11.31 7.83 20.60
CA VAL A 115 9.93 7.34 20.52
C VAL A 115 9.09 8.18 19.54
N LEU A 116 9.24 9.50 19.59
CA LEU A 116 8.55 10.40 18.66
C LEU A 116 8.98 10.17 17.21
N LEU A 117 10.27 9.89 16.98
CA LEU A 117 10.81 9.58 15.65
C LEU A 117 10.19 8.27 15.10
N ILE A 118 10.15 7.20 15.91
CA ILE A 118 9.55 5.92 15.52
C ILE A 118 8.06 6.07 15.19
N LEU A 119 7.32 6.82 16.01
CA LEU A 119 5.91 7.13 15.76
C LEU A 119 5.74 7.94 14.47
N SER A 120 6.63 8.88 14.19
CA SER A 120 6.59 9.65 12.94
C SER A 120 6.76 8.77 11.71
N TRP A 121 7.67 7.79 11.75
CA TRP A 121 7.87 6.81 10.69
C TRP A 121 6.68 5.86 10.54
N THR A 122 6.03 5.49 11.65
CA THR A 122 4.78 4.74 11.62
C THR A 122 3.68 5.51 10.89
N VAL A 123 3.54 6.81 11.16
CA VAL A 123 2.58 7.67 10.45
C VAL A 123 2.94 7.79 8.97
N ILE A 124 4.22 7.95 8.64
CA ILE A 124 4.68 8.01 7.24
C ILE A 124 4.32 6.71 6.51
N GLY A 125 4.50 5.54 7.14
CA GLY A 125 4.10 4.25 6.58
C GLY A 125 2.60 4.17 6.29
N ILE A 126 1.75 4.51 7.27
CA ILE A 126 0.28 4.55 7.08
C ILE A 126 -0.09 5.49 5.93
N LEU A 127 0.52 6.69 5.90
CA LEU A 127 0.28 7.68 4.84
C LEU A 127 0.79 7.22 3.48
N GLY A 128 1.87 6.43 3.44
CA GLY A 128 2.39 5.77 2.25
C GLY A 128 1.35 4.85 1.63
N SER A 129 0.90 3.84 2.37
CA SER A 129 -0.13 2.89 1.90
C SER A 129 -1.42 3.61 1.50
N TYR A 130 -1.83 4.60 2.29
CA TYR A 130 -3.02 5.40 2.02
C TYR A 130 -2.87 6.27 0.76
N GLY A 131 -1.71 6.89 0.55
CA GLY A 131 -1.41 7.73 -0.61
C GLY A 131 -1.36 6.94 -1.90
N VAL A 132 -0.73 5.76 -1.89
CA VAL A 132 -0.70 4.87 -3.05
C VAL A 132 -2.11 4.36 -3.37
N ALA A 133 -2.94 4.05 -2.36
CA ALA A 133 -4.34 3.68 -2.55
C ALA A 133 -5.14 4.78 -3.27
N TRP A 134 -4.99 6.05 -2.87
CA TRP A 134 -5.60 7.20 -3.56
C TRP A 134 -5.19 7.29 -5.03
N PHE A 135 -3.90 7.13 -5.30
CA PHE A 135 -3.38 7.15 -6.66
C PHE A 135 -3.96 5.99 -7.49
N GLY A 136 -4.03 4.79 -6.90
CA GLY A 136 -4.62 3.59 -7.51
C GLY A 136 -6.08 3.81 -7.94
N ILE A 137 -6.95 4.26 -7.03
CA ILE A 137 -8.35 4.58 -7.35
C ILE A 137 -8.43 5.58 -8.49
N ARG A 138 -7.63 6.66 -8.44
CA ARG A 138 -7.71 7.69 -9.47
C ARG A 138 -7.27 7.17 -10.82
N MET A 139 -6.21 6.37 -10.88
CA MET A 139 -5.73 5.80 -12.13
C MET A 139 -6.73 4.79 -12.70
N ASN A 140 -7.32 3.93 -11.87
CA ASN A 140 -8.28 2.91 -12.30
C ASN A 140 -9.61 3.49 -12.77
N THR A 141 -10.20 4.42 -12.03
CA THR A 141 -11.42 5.13 -12.47
C THR A 141 -11.23 5.86 -13.81
N LEU A 142 -10.03 6.41 -14.06
CA LEU A 142 -9.69 6.99 -15.36
C LEU A 142 -9.58 5.92 -16.45
N ALA A 143 -8.88 4.81 -16.18
CA ALA A 143 -8.69 3.72 -17.12
C ALA A 143 -10.01 3.04 -17.51
N ASN A 144 -10.90 2.81 -16.56
CA ASN A 144 -12.17 2.09 -16.74
C ASN A 144 -13.06 2.78 -17.80
N SER A 145 -13.31 4.08 -17.67
CA SER A 145 -14.13 4.84 -18.64
C SER A 145 -13.52 4.88 -20.04
N ARG A 146 -12.19 4.93 -20.13
CA ARG A 146 -11.46 4.96 -21.41
C ARG A 146 -11.42 3.60 -22.08
N MET A 147 -11.27 2.54 -21.30
CA MET A 147 -11.37 1.17 -21.79
C MET A 147 -12.78 0.87 -22.29
N ALA A 148 -13.81 1.28 -21.55
CA ALA A 148 -15.20 1.16 -21.96
C ALA A 148 -15.45 1.87 -23.31
N PHE A 149 -14.93 3.08 -23.50
CA PHE A 149 -15.06 3.78 -24.78
C PHE A 149 -14.26 3.12 -25.90
N ALA A 150 -13.02 2.69 -25.62
CA ALA A 150 -12.18 1.99 -26.59
C ALA A 150 -12.77 0.63 -27.03
N SER A 151 -13.63 0.02 -26.21
CA SER A 151 -14.31 -1.25 -26.55
C SER A 151 -15.17 -1.14 -27.80
N LEU A 152 -15.71 0.05 -28.09
CA LEU A 152 -16.52 0.32 -29.27
C LEU A 152 -15.73 0.16 -30.58
N GLU A 153 -14.41 0.33 -30.55
CA GLU A 153 -13.54 0.13 -31.71
C GLU A 153 -13.31 -1.36 -32.03
N ARG A 154 -13.70 -2.29 -31.14
CA ARG A 154 -13.55 -3.75 -31.29
C ARG A 154 -12.11 -4.18 -31.61
N LYS A 155 -11.11 -3.52 -31.01
CA LYS A 155 -9.68 -3.82 -31.16
C LYS A 155 -9.12 -4.45 -29.87
N PRO A 156 -9.01 -5.79 -29.80
CA PRO A 156 -8.64 -6.50 -28.55
C PRO A 156 -7.29 -6.05 -27.96
N LEU A 157 -6.27 -5.84 -28.81
CA LEU A 157 -4.95 -5.39 -28.34
C LEU A 157 -5.02 -4.00 -27.70
N LYS A 158 -5.83 -3.10 -28.25
CA LYS A 158 -6.01 -1.76 -27.69
C LYS A 158 -6.70 -1.83 -26.33
N LEU A 159 -7.70 -2.71 -26.19
CA LEU A 159 -8.44 -2.94 -24.96
C LEU A 159 -7.53 -3.42 -23.83
N VAL A 160 -6.68 -4.41 -24.07
CA VAL A 160 -5.76 -4.97 -23.06
C VAL A 160 -4.66 -3.98 -22.68
N ASN A 161 -4.18 -3.16 -23.63
CA ASN A 161 -3.11 -2.20 -23.35
C ASN A 161 -3.50 -1.10 -22.37
N ILE A 162 -4.77 -0.71 -22.27
CA ILE A 162 -5.21 0.37 -21.36
C ILE A 162 -5.03 -0.02 -19.88
N PRO A 163 -5.63 -1.12 -19.38
CA PRO A 163 -5.43 -1.56 -18.01
C PRO A 163 -3.98 -1.97 -17.73
N LEU A 164 -3.24 -2.53 -18.70
CA LEU A 164 -1.80 -2.78 -18.53
C LEU A 164 -1.01 -1.49 -18.30
N ASN A 165 -1.27 -0.43 -19.07
CA ASN A 165 -0.63 0.87 -18.84
C ASN A 165 -1.03 1.48 -17.47
N ALA A 166 -2.25 1.23 -17.01
CA ALA A 166 -2.71 1.63 -15.69
C ALA A 166 -2.00 0.87 -14.56
N GLY A 167 -1.96 -0.46 -14.63
CA GLY A 167 -1.25 -1.31 -13.68
C GLY A 167 0.24 -1.00 -13.63
N MET A 168 0.90 -0.79 -14.79
CA MET A 168 2.31 -0.37 -14.83
C MET A 168 2.52 0.99 -14.16
N SER A 169 1.60 1.95 -14.32
CA SER A 169 1.69 3.27 -13.68
C SER A 169 1.61 3.15 -12.16
N ILE A 170 0.63 2.41 -11.65
CA ILE A 170 0.42 2.16 -10.22
C ILE A 170 1.62 1.40 -9.64
N GLY A 171 2.01 0.29 -10.26
CA GLY A 171 3.09 -0.60 -9.82
C GLY A 171 4.45 0.07 -9.75
N VAL A 172 4.84 0.84 -10.78
CA VAL A 172 6.12 1.55 -10.73
C VAL A 172 6.08 2.68 -9.69
N ALA A 173 4.96 3.42 -9.61
CA ALA A 173 4.84 4.50 -8.65
C ALA A 173 4.94 4.01 -7.20
N LEU A 174 4.24 2.91 -6.85
CA LEU A 174 4.23 2.38 -5.49
C LEU A 174 5.63 1.90 -5.06
N ILE A 175 6.32 1.14 -5.92
CA ILE A 175 7.67 0.64 -5.62
C ILE A 175 8.67 1.79 -5.48
N CYS A 176 8.56 2.83 -6.32
CA CYS A 176 9.46 3.97 -6.22
C CYS A 176 9.20 4.82 -4.95
N VAL A 177 7.95 5.03 -4.55
CA VAL A 177 7.64 5.70 -3.27
C VAL A 177 8.22 4.91 -2.11
N GLU A 178 8.03 3.60 -2.12
CA GLU A 178 8.52 2.68 -1.09
C GLU A 178 10.05 2.74 -0.95
N LEU A 179 10.76 2.53 -2.05
CA LEU A 179 12.22 2.60 -2.09
C LEU A 179 12.75 3.98 -1.66
N ILE A 180 12.07 5.08 -2.02
CA ILE A 180 12.47 6.42 -1.58
C ILE A 180 12.37 6.53 -0.05
N MET A 181 11.30 6.04 0.57
CA MET A 181 11.15 6.09 2.02
C MET A 181 12.23 5.26 2.71
N MET A 182 12.47 4.03 2.26
CA MET A 182 13.53 3.19 2.81
C MET A 182 14.93 3.81 2.64
N LEU A 183 15.23 4.42 1.49
CA LEU A 183 16.50 5.13 1.27
C LEU A 183 16.64 6.34 2.19
N ILE A 184 15.54 7.05 2.47
CA ILE A 184 15.57 8.18 3.41
C ILE A 184 15.91 7.70 4.81
N ILE A 185 15.28 6.59 5.27
CA ILE A 185 15.58 5.99 6.57
C ILE A 185 17.06 5.58 6.62
N LEU A 186 17.56 4.91 5.58
CA LEU A 186 18.93 4.39 5.58
C LEU A 186 20.02 5.48 5.57
N LEU A 187 19.78 6.58 4.85
CA LEU A 187 20.82 7.61 4.61
C LEU A 187 20.74 8.81 5.56
N PHE A 188 19.54 9.18 6.03
CA PHE A 188 19.34 10.43 6.77
C PHE A 188 18.92 10.23 8.23
N VAL A 189 18.40 9.06 8.61
CA VAL A 189 18.06 8.78 10.01
C VAL A 189 19.33 8.38 10.77
N PRO A 190 19.55 8.92 11.99
CA PRO A 190 20.69 8.50 12.81
C PRO A 190 20.67 6.98 13.04
N ARG A 191 21.84 6.34 12.90
CA ARG A 191 21.97 4.87 12.92
C ARG A 191 21.41 4.22 14.18
N GLU A 192 21.52 4.90 15.32
CA GLU A 192 20.98 4.47 16.61
C GLU A 192 19.45 4.27 16.59
N TYR A 193 18.73 5.04 15.77
CA TYR A 193 17.27 4.97 15.66
C TYR A 193 16.79 4.38 14.34
N ALA A 194 17.69 4.09 13.41
CA ALA A 194 17.31 3.66 12.06
C ALA A 194 16.65 2.27 12.06
N GLY A 195 17.15 1.31 12.84
CA GLY A 195 16.51 0.00 13.01
C GLY A 195 15.08 0.10 13.57
N ALA A 196 14.93 0.81 14.69
CA ALA A 196 13.61 1.06 15.29
C ALA A 196 12.66 1.87 14.37
N SER A 197 13.20 2.77 13.55
CA SER A 197 12.43 3.54 12.56
C SER A 197 11.91 2.66 11.41
N PHE A 198 12.73 1.72 10.92
CA PHE A 198 12.29 0.72 9.94
C PHE A 198 11.18 -0.18 10.48
N ILE A 199 11.26 -0.59 11.75
CA ILE A 199 10.19 -1.35 12.41
C ILE A 199 8.92 -0.51 12.53
N GLY A 200 9.03 0.74 13.00
CA GLY A 200 7.88 1.65 13.09
C GLY A 200 7.21 1.85 11.73
N PHE A 201 8.01 2.09 10.70
CA PHE A 201 7.56 2.20 9.32
C PHE A 201 6.83 0.93 8.84
N ALA A 202 7.46 -0.24 8.96
CA ALA A 202 6.87 -1.53 8.61
C ALA A 202 5.55 -1.82 9.34
N ILE A 203 5.45 -1.51 10.63
CA ILE A 203 4.21 -1.63 11.41
C ILE A 203 3.13 -0.70 10.85
N GLY A 204 3.49 0.55 10.52
CA GLY A 204 2.57 1.54 9.98
C GLY A 204 1.99 1.11 8.63
N GLU A 205 2.83 0.66 7.71
CA GLU A 205 2.42 0.18 6.39
C GLU A 205 1.57 -1.08 6.48
N SER A 206 1.97 -2.03 7.32
CA SER A 206 1.23 -3.26 7.58
C SER A 206 -0.17 -2.97 8.13
N LEU A 207 -0.27 -2.01 9.06
CA LEU A 207 -1.55 -1.58 9.62
C LEU A 207 -2.44 -0.94 8.53
N GLY A 208 -1.86 -0.05 7.73
CA GLY A 208 -2.53 0.62 6.61
C GLY A 208 -3.06 -0.37 5.58
N ALA A 209 -2.18 -1.24 5.09
CA ALA A 209 -2.48 -2.25 4.09
C ALA A 209 -3.54 -3.26 4.56
N SER A 210 -3.37 -3.80 5.77
CA SER A 210 -4.31 -4.77 6.34
C SER A 210 -5.71 -4.19 6.48
N ALA A 211 -5.82 -2.97 7.04
CA ALA A 211 -7.12 -2.33 7.23
C ALA A 211 -7.80 -2.00 5.88
N LEU A 212 -7.05 -1.43 4.92
CA LEU A 212 -7.58 -1.10 3.60
C LEU A 212 -8.00 -2.33 2.81
N ARG A 213 -7.22 -3.41 2.87
CA ARG A 213 -7.51 -4.68 2.19
C ARG A 213 -8.71 -5.38 2.79
N ILE A 214 -8.80 -5.49 4.11
CA ILE A 214 -9.91 -6.18 4.78
C ILE A 214 -11.21 -5.38 4.60
N ALA A 215 -11.18 -4.07 4.90
CA ALA A 215 -12.38 -3.24 4.78
C ALA A 215 -12.85 -3.13 3.32
N GLY A 216 -11.91 -3.00 2.38
CA GLY A 216 -12.20 -2.98 0.95
C GLY A 216 -12.74 -4.31 0.44
N GLY A 217 -12.15 -5.43 0.88
CA GLY A 217 -12.59 -6.79 0.58
C GLY A 217 -14.00 -7.09 1.09
N ILE A 218 -14.34 -6.62 2.29
CA ILE A 218 -15.70 -6.73 2.83
C ILE A 218 -16.67 -5.90 2.00
N PHE A 219 -16.31 -4.64 1.71
CA PHE A 219 -17.16 -3.73 0.94
C PHE A 219 -17.46 -4.29 -0.45
N THR A 220 -16.42 -4.70 -1.19
CA THR A 220 -16.58 -5.25 -2.54
C THR A 220 -17.43 -6.51 -2.54
N LYS A 221 -17.15 -7.48 -1.66
CA LYS A 221 -17.89 -8.75 -1.68
C LYS A 221 -19.35 -8.61 -1.26
N ILE A 222 -19.67 -7.70 -0.34
CA ILE A 222 -21.08 -7.43 0.00
C ILE A 222 -21.79 -6.75 -1.17
N ALA A 223 -21.14 -5.80 -1.85
CA ALA A 223 -21.72 -5.08 -2.97
C ALA A 223 -21.94 -5.98 -4.19
N ASP A 224 -20.93 -6.77 -4.56
CA ASP A 224 -20.92 -7.79 -5.61
C ASP A 224 -22.06 -8.80 -5.39
N ILE A 225 -22.06 -9.53 -4.26
CA ILE A 225 -23.12 -10.51 -3.94
C ILE A 225 -24.51 -9.85 -3.90
N GLY A 226 -24.61 -8.65 -3.32
CA GLY A 226 -25.88 -7.93 -3.24
C GLY A 226 -26.44 -7.55 -4.61
N SER A 227 -25.57 -7.03 -5.48
CA SER A 227 -25.89 -6.63 -6.86
C SER A 227 -26.27 -7.85 -7.70
N ASP A 228 -25.50 -8.93 -7.59
CA ASP A 228 -25.69 -10.14 -8.38
C ASP A 228 -26.91 -10.97 -7.96
N LEU A 229 -27.29 -10.95 -6.67
CA LEU A 229 -28.55 -11.56 -6.26
C LEU A 229 -29.76 -10.85 -6.88
N MET A 230 -29.70 -9.52 -7.05
CA MET A 230 -30.78 -8.77 -7.70
C MET A 230 -30.92 -9.14 -9.19
N LYS A 231 -29.82 -9.45 -9.88
CA LYS A 231 -29.83 -9.99 -11.25
C LYS A 231 -30.73 -11.23 -11.36
N VAL A 232 -30.57 -12.16 -10.42
CA VAL A 232 -31.35 -13.41 -10.37
C VAL A 232 -32.81 -13.16 -9.98
N VAL A 233 -33.04 -12.36 -8.95
CA VAL A 233 -34.40 -12.12 -8.42
C VAL A 233 -35.27 -11.35 -9.40
N TYR A 234 -34.72 -10.32 -10.06
CA TYR A 234 -35.49 -9.46 -10.97
C TYR A 234 -35.35 -9.82 -12.44
N GLY A 235 -34.52 -10.81 -12.79
CA GLY A 235 -34.30 -11.24 -14.17
C GLY A 235 -33.71 -10.15 -15.07
N ILE A 236 -32.92 -9.24 -14.48
CA ILE A 236 -32.22 -8.17 -15.20
C ILE A 236 -30.81 -8.64 -15.62
N LYS A 237 -30.11 -7.83 -16.42
CA LYS A 237 -28.72 -8.14 -16.79
C LYS A 237 -27.76 -7.77 -15.66
N GLU A 238 -26.56 -8.35 -15.72
CA GLU A 238 -25.42 -7.89 -14.91
C GLU A 238 -25.06 -6.44 -15.27
N ASP A 239 -24.65 -5.65 -14.28
CA ASP A 239 -24.36 -4.22 -14.40
C ASP A 239 -25.49 -3.37 -15.01
N ASP A 240 -26.75 -3.81 -14.87
CA ASP A 240 -27.89 -3.06 -15.37
C ASP A 240 -28.06 -1.74 -14.60
N PRO A 241 -28.17 -0.58 -15.28
CA PRO A 241 -28.25 0.72 -14.61
C PRO A 241 -29.51 0.90 -13.74
N ARG A 242 -30.51 0.01 -13.86
CA ARG A 242 -31.69 0.00 -12.99
C ARG A 242 -31.43 -0.66 -11.64
N ASN A 243 -30.34 -1.41 -11.50
CA ASN A 243 -29.94 -2.03 -10.26
C ASN A 243 -29.18 -1.01 -9.39
N PRO A 244 -29.72 -0.62 -8.21
CA PRO A 244 -29.07 0.36 -7.34
C PRO A 244 -27.73 -0.14 -6.77
N GLY A 245 -27.47 -1.45 -6.78
CA GLY A 245 -26.24 -2.06 -6.27
C GLY A 245 -25.02 -1.86 -7.18
N VAL A 246 -25.21 -1.60 -8.48
CA VAL A 246 -24.12 -1.62 -9.47
C VAL A 246 -23.06 -0.55 -9.23
N ILE A 247 -23.47 0.64 -8.74
CA ILE A 247 -22.48 1.67 -8.37
C ILE A 247 -21.65 1.21 -7.17
N ALA A 248 -22.26 0.57 -6.17
CA ALA A 248 -21.53 0.06 -5.02
C ALA A 248 -20.57 -1.07 -5.42
N ASP A 249 -20.98 -1.93 -6.34
CA ASP A 249 -20.19 -3.03 -6.89
C ASP A 249 -18.93 -2.48 -7.61
N CYS A 250 -19.13 -1.60 -8.59
CA CYS A 250 -18.04 -0.91 -9.29
C CYS A 250 -17.12 -0.11 -8.35
N VAL A 251 -17.68 0.50 -7.29
CA VAL A 251 -16.87 1.16 -6.25
C VAL A 251 -16.07 0.12 -5.48
N GLY A 252 -16.65 -1.03 -5.17
CA GLY A 252 -16.00 -2.18 -4.55
C GLY A 252 -14.80 -2.68 -5.33
N ASP A 253 -14.90 -2.80 -6.65
CA ASP A 253 -13.76 -3.18 -7.50
C ASP A 253 -12.58 -2.21 -7.36
N ASN A 254 -12.87 -0.91 -7.25
CA ASN A 254 -11.83 0.10 -7.09
C ASN A 254 -11.32 0.19 -5.64
N ALA A 255 -12.20 0.02 -4.66
CA ALA A 255 -11.92 0.21 -3.23
C ALA A 255 -11.37 -1.05 -2.53
N GLY A 256 -11.69 -2.23 -3.03
CA GLY A 256 -11.24 -3.53 -2.54
C GLY A 256 -10.21 -4.13 -3.47
N ASP A 257 -10.63 -4.48 -4.69
CA ASP A 257 -9.83 -5.29 -5.61
C ASP A 257 -8.66 -4.53 -6.23
N SER A 258 -8.70 -3.19 -6.20
CA SER A 258 -7.56 -2.35 -6.56
C SER A 258 -6.78 -1.85 -5.35
N VAL A 259 -7.43 -1.14 -4.43
CA VAL A 259 -6.74 -0.51 -3.29
C VAL A 259 -6.10 -1.52 -2.37
N GLY A 260 -6.79 -2.62 -2.07
CA GLY A 260 -6.28 -3.68 -1.21
C GLY A 260 -4.96 -4.23 -1.74
N PRO A 261 -4.92 -4.81 -2.96
CA PRO A 261 -3.69 -5.31 -3.54
C PRO A 261 -2.61 -4.25 -3.78
N THR A 262 -2.99 -3.00 -4.01
CA THR A 262 -2.02 -1.90 -4.17
C THR A 262 -1.32 -1.58 -2.85
N ALA A 263 -2.08 -1.48 -1.75
CA ALA A 263 -1.53 -1.23 -0.42
C ALA A 263 -0.78 -2.45 0.11
N ASP A 264 -1.29 -3.66 -0.15
CA ASP A 264 -0.63 -4.94 0.13
C ASP A 264 0.71 -5.06 -0.60
N GLY A 265 0.75 -4.69 -1.89
CA GLY A 265 1.99 -4.66 -2.66
C GLY A 265 3.01 -3.69 -2.06
N PHE A 266 2.57 -2.49 -1.67
CA PHE A 266 3.42 -1.49 -1.02
C PHE A 266 4.03 -2.03 0.29
N GLU A 267 3.19 -2.58 1.18
CA GLU A 267 3.61 -3.23 2.41
C GLU A 267 4.59 -4.38 2.15
N THR A 268 4.30 -5.26 1.19
CA THR A 268 5.12 -6.45 0.95
C THR A 268 6.52 -6.05 0.47
N TYR A 269 6.64 -5.01 -0.37
CA TYR A 269 7.96 -4.50 -0.77
C TYR A 269 8.70 -3.85 0.39
N GLY A 270 8.00 -3.07 1.23
CA GLY A 270 8.62 -2.41 2.39
C GLY A 270 9.07 -3.39 3.45
N VAL A 271 8.19 -4.27 3.92
CA VAL A 271 8.48 -5.25 4.97
C VAL A 271 9.55 -6.24 4.53
N THR A 272 9.55 -6.70 3.27
CA THR A 272 10.63 -7.56 2.76
C THR A 272 11.96 -6.81 2.64
N GLY A 273 11.93 -5.52 2.29
CA GLY A 273 13.11 -4.66 2.29
C GLY A 273 13.68 -4.45 3.69
N VAL A 274 12.82 -4.15 4.67
CA VAL A 274 13.18 -4.02 6.09
C VAL A 274 13.77 -5.33 6.61
N ALA A 275 13.14 -6.46 6.34
CA ALA A 275 13.64 -7.77 6.74
C ALA A 275 15.03 -8.04 6.14
N LEU A 276 15.24 -7.74 4.84
CA LEU A 276 16.53 -7.91 4.20
C LEU A 276 17.62 -7.03 4.83
N ILE A 277 17.30 -5.78 5.18
CA ILE A 277 18.22 -4.91 5.91
C ILE A 277 18.51 -5.48 7.30
N ALA A 278 17.49 -6.00 8.00
CA ALA A 278 17.66 -6.61 9.32
C ALA A 278 18.50 -7.89 9.30
N PHE A 279 18.50 -8.67 8.21
CA PHE A 279 19.25 -9.93 8.12
C PHE A 279 20.67 -9.79 7.54
N ILE A 280 20.97 -8.70 6.82
CA ILE A 280 22.31 -8.46 6.24
C ILE A 280 23.26 -7.84 7.27
N VAL A 281 22.71 -7.16 8.28
CA VAL A 281 23.43 -6.53 9.40
C VAL A 281 23.65 -7.53 10.52
#